data_AF-D2VBJ7-F1
#
_entry.id   AF-D2VBJ7-F1
#
_cell.length_a   1.000
_cell.length_b   1.000
_cell.length_c   1.000
_cell.angle_alpha   90.00
_cell.angle_beta   90.00
_cell.angle_gamma   90.00
#
_symmetry.space_group_name_H-M   'P 1'
#
loop_
_entity.id
_entity.type
_entity.pdbx_description
1 polymer ?
#
loop_
_entity_poly.entity_id
_entity_poly.type
_entity_poly.pdbx_seq_one_letter_code
_entity_poly.pdbx_strand_id
1 'polypeptide(L)'
;MIASQPPSGEHKKECVCDTCKEMDEKEGVVEEAIVEENNENTTANTTSSDPSKESTLTEKDISLEEFDHLPKSLQNRLGALKLLKEKGNDLYRRNLFEEAVEEYAKVDRFMGVLFKKTETSPEEMTYVIPFQTACQLNIAQCLMKVGKYSKALDHLDTAEEYNKEYKDKPSEKKILFRRAKCYLDGIEVEKGKDLMKQVKEKYPEDPALIKLVDAELKKYKEQFKSDLQNSSFKGMFNKKELYDDMPEPVISVTPSPETNSETINAENDQTDTNEPLTEPTNNRLSTNEVSNETYAALAQLIGNNSTSYNFQLIVIFLFLAIVVATILTYILN
;
A
#
# COMPACT_ATOMS: atom_id res chain seq x y z
N MET A 1 4.85 -48.35 -22.01
CA MET A 1 3.63 -47.78 -21.40
C MET A 1 3.93 -47.38 -19.96
N ILE A 2 4.31 -46.13 -19.70
CA ILE A 2 3.96 -45.38 -18.48
C ILE A 2 3.86 -43.93 -18.95
N ALA A 3 2.69 -43.29 -18.77
CA ALA A 3 2.48 -41.89 -19.12
C ALA A 3 2.49 -41.05 -17.84
N SER A 4 3.39 -40.07 -17.76
CA SER A 4 3.41 -39.12 -16.64
C SER A 4 2.47 -37.95 -16.91
N GLN A 5 1.51 -37.74 -16.01
CA GLN A 5 0.68 -36.55 -15.99
C GLN A 5 1.47 -35.33 -15.43
N PRO A 6 1.20 -34.10 -15.90
CA PRO A 6 1.69 -32.89 -15.24
C PRO A 6 0.84 -32.54 -14.00
N PRO A 7 1.42 -32.03 -12.91
CA PRO A 7 0.67 -31.62 -11.73
C PRO A 7 -0.05 -30.27 -11.95
N SER A 8 -1.22 -30.15 -11.33
CA SER A 8 -2.11 -29.00 -11.42
C SER A 8 -1.77 -27.87 -10.43
N GLY A 9 -1.82 -26.62 -10.92
CA GLY A 9 -2.29 -25.44 -10.17
C GLY A 9 -1.62 -25.10 -8.84
N GLU A 10 -0.56 -24.29 -8.86
CA GLU A 10 -0.12 -23.55 -7.67
C GLU A 10 -0.95 -22.27 -7.47
N HIS A 11 -1.60 -22.17 -6.32
CA HIS A 11 -2.16 -20.90 -5.85
C HIS A 11 -1.04 -19.89 -5.55
N LYS A 12 -1.18 -18.65 -6.04
CA LYS A 12 -0.37 -17.52 -5.58
C LYS A 12 -0.53 -17.35 -4.07
N LYS A 13 0.49 -17.76 -3.30
CA LYS A 13 0.66 -17.31 -1.92
C LYS A 13 1.25 -15.90 -1.96
N GLU A 14 0.50 -14.92 -1.51
CA GLU A 14 1.05 -13.61 -1.21
C GLU A 14 2.10 -13.76 -0.10
N CYS A 15 3.33 -13.36 -0.39
CA CYS A 15 4.45 -13.53 0.53
C CYS A 15 4.42 -12.40 1.57
N VAL A 16 3.57 -12.56 2.58
CA VAL A 16 3.48 -11.65 3.73
C VAL A 16 4.78 -11.77 4.54
N CYS A 17 5.67 -10.79 4.35
CA CYS A 17 6.92 -10.67 5.09
C CYS A 17 6.63 -10.18 6.53
N ASP A 18 6.42 -11.11 7.46
CA ASP A 18 6.20 -10.80 8.88
C ASP A 18 7.44 -10.18 9.57
N THR A 19 8.65 -10.36 9.02
CA THR A 19 9.91 -9.88 9.60
C THR A 19 10.02 -8.35 9.75
N CYS A 20 9.13 -7.55 9.16
CA CYS A 20 9.06 -6.12 9.45
C CYS A 20 8.43 -5.81 10.82
N LYS A 21 7.57 -6.67 11.36
CA LYS A 21 6.87 -6.43 12.64
C LYS A 21 7.85 -6.38 13.82
N GLU A 22 8.83 -7.28 13.84
CA GLU A 22 9.80 -7.42 14.95
C GLU A 22 10.68 -6.16 15.18
N MET A 23 10.83 -5.29 14.17
CA MET A 23 11.56 -4.02 14.30
C MET A 23 10.71 -2.87 14.85
N ASP A 24 9.39 -2.95 14.72
CA ASP A 24 8.46 -1.87 15.11
C ASP A 24 7.75 -2.19 16.44
N GLU A 25 7.48 -3.47 16.75
CA GLU A 25 6.81 -3.90 18.00
C GLU A 25 7.64 -3.73 19.28
N LYS A 26 8.93 -3.33 19.19
CA LYS A 26 9.77 -3.03 20.36
C LYS A 26 9.73 -1.57 20.83
N GLU A 27 9.01 -0.68 20.13
CA GLU A 27 8.67 0.66 20.66
C GLU A 27 7.50 0.56 21.65
N GLY A 28 7.74 -0.10 22.80
CA GLY A 28 6.66 -0.47 23.74
C GLY A 28 6.96 -0.28 25.23
N VAL A 29 8.19 0.00 25.63
CA VAL A 29 8.54 0.34 27.03
C VAL A 29 9.65 1.39 27.03
N VAL A 30 9.28 2.66 27.13
CA VAL A 30 10.13 3.65 27.79
C VAL A 30 9.74 3.53 29.26
N GLU A 31 10.62 2.97 30.09
CA GLU A 31 10.39 2.96 31.54
C GLU A 31 10.34 4.42 32.03
N GLU A 32 9.24 4.82 32.66
CA GLU A 32 9.15 6.09 33.36
C GLU A 32 10.10 6.06 34.56
N ALA A 33 11.32 6.56 34.35
CA ALA A 33 12.21 6.95 35.43
C ALA A 33 11.63 8.21 36.11
N ILE A 34 10.63 8.01 36.97
CA ILE A 34 10.10 9.06 37.85
C ILE A 34 11.24 9.47 38.79
N VAL A 35 11.73 10.70 38.62
CA VAL A 35 12.71 11.30 39.53
C VAL A 35 11.98 11.71 40.80
N GLU A 36 12.15 10.93 41.87
CA GLU A 36 11.73 11.31 43.21
C GLU A 36 12.61 12.45 43.74
N GLU A 37 12.14 13.70 43.61
CA GLU A 37 12.69 14.81 44.39
C GLU A 37 12.32 14.63 45.86
N ASN A 38 13.29 14.15 46.64
CA ASN A 38 13.21 14.11 48.10
C ASN A 38 13.17 15.54 48.65
N ASN A 39 12.00 15.99 49.12
CA ASN A 39 11.87 17.22 49.88
C ASN A 39 11.27 16.92 51.26
N GLU A 40 12.13 16.82 52.26
CA GLU A 40 11.72 16.72 53.67
C GLU A 40 11.05 18.02 54.11
N ASN A 41 9.72 18.03 54.25
CA ASN A 41 9.14 18.81 55.33
C ASN A 41 7.85 18.23 55.91
N THR A 42 7.85 18.05 57.22
CA THR A 42 6.75 17.45 57.97
C THR A 42 5.78 18.53 58.42
N THR A 43 4.52 18.48 57.97
CA THR A 43 3.37 18.77 58.86
C THR A 43 2.06 18.28 58.24
N ALA A 44 1.22 17.67 59.06
CA ALA A 44 -0.04 17.08 58.62
C ALA A 44 -1.08 18.14 58.24
N ASN A 45 -1.79 17.92 57.15
CA ASN A 45 -3.21 18.28 57.09
C ASN A 45 -3.99 17.35 56.16
N THR A 46 -5.04 16.75 56.71
CA THR A 46 -5.87 15.76 56.04
C THR A 46 -6.89 16.43 55.12
N THR A 47 -6.72 16.29 53.81
CA THR A 47 -7.80 16.53 52.84
C THR A 47 -7.75 15.45 51.77
N SER A 48 -8.79 14.63 51.71
CA SER A 48 -8.97 13.63 50.65
C SER A 48 -9.18 14.32 49.30
N SER A 49 -8.33 14.01 48.33
CA SER A 49 -8.50 14.40 46.93
C SER A 49 -8.32 13.17 46.04
N ASP A 50 -9.38 12.81 45.32
CA ASP A 50 -9.45 11.63 44.45
C ASP A 50 -8.40 11.66 43.33
N PRO A 51 -7.58 10.60 43.15
CA PRO A 51 -6.68 10.45 42.00
C PRO A 51 -7.40 9.88 40.76
N SER A 52 -8.68 10.23 40.53
CA SER A 52 -9.54 9.65 39.49
C SER A 52 -10.13 10.69 38.53
N LYS A 53 -9.25 11.50 37.94
CA LYS A 53 -9.53 12.21 36.67
C LYS A 53 -8.46 11.91 35.64
N GLU A 54 -8.29 10.62 35.35
CA GLU A 54 -7.72 10.18 34.10
C GLU A 54 -8.57 10.77 32.96
N SER A 55 -7.95 11.65 32.17
CA SER A 55 -8.64 12.40 31.13
C SER A 55 -9.05 11.47 30.01
N THR A 56 -10.30 11.00 30.02
CA THR A 56 -10.91 10.24 28.93
C THR A 56 -11.07 11.13 27.68
N LEU A 57 -9.96 11.35 26.97
CA LEU A 57 -9.92 11.86 25.61
C LEU A 57 -10.51 10.79 24.69
N THR A 58 -11.85 10.75 24.64
CA THR A 58 -12.60 9.90 23.70
C THR A 58 -12.18 10.22 22.28
N GLU A 59 -12.10 9.19 21.44
CA GLU A 59 -11.69 9.14 20.02
C GLU A 59 -12.48 10.08 19.08
N LYS A 60 -12.38 11.39 19.31
CA LYS A 60 -12.85 12.46 18.43
C LYS A 60 -11.68 12.96 17.61
N ASP A 61 -11.93 13.41 16.39
CA ASP A 61 -10.93 14.08 15.58
C ASP A 61 -10.56 15.41 16.22
N ILE A 62 -9.48 15.41 17.00
CA ILE A 62 -8.94 16.60 17.68
C ILE A 62 -8.53 17.61 16.60
N SER A 63 -9.19 18.75 16.56
CA SER A 63 -8.86 19.81 15.61
C SER A 63 -7.60 20.55 16.04
N LEU A 64 -6.97 21.30 15.13
CA LEU A 64 -5.80 22.10 15.45
C LEU A 64 -6.14 23.18 16.50
N GLU A 65 -7.34 23.76 16.43
CA GLU A 65 -7.82 24.77 17.38
C GLU A 65 -8.04 24.19 18.79
N GLU A 66 -8.48 22.93 18.90
CA GLU A 66 -8.61 22.25 20.20
C GLU A 66 -7.23 21.98 20.84
N PHE A 67 -6.20 21.80 20.01
CA PHE A 67 -4.81 21.58 20.46
C PHE A 67 -4.17 22.84 21.07
N ASP A 68 -4.44 24.03 20.54
CA ASP A 68 -3.95 25.32 21.06
C ASP A 68 -4.48 25.64 22.48
N HIS A 69 -5.57 24.99 22.90
CA HIS A 69 -6.17 25.14 24.22
C HIS A 69 -5.71 24.10 25.25
N LEU A 70 -4.84 23.16 24.87
CA LEU A 70 -4.31 22.17 25.81
C LEU A 70 -3.44 22.82 26.91
N PRO A 71 -3.41 22.24 28.13
CA PRO A 71 -2.54 22.74 29.19
C PRO A 71 -1.07 22.68 28.76
N LYS A 72 -0.31 23.74 29.07
CA LYS A 72 1.08 23.93 28.60
C LYS A 72 2.09 22.87 29.04
N SER A 73 1.74 21.94 29.93
CA SER A 73 2.67 20.89 30.38
C SER A 73 3.12 20.01 29.21
N LEU A 74 4.41 19.65 29.20
CA LEU A 74 4.99 18.76 28.20
C LEU A 74 4.21 17.45 28.09
N GLN A 75 3.88 16.85 29.24
CA GLN A 75 3.20 15.55 29.34
C GLN A 75 1.81 15.56 28.68
N ASN A 76 1.04 16.64 28.81
CA ASN A 76 -0.29 16.72 28.19
C ASN A 76 -0.19 16.90 26.66
N ARG A 77 0.75 17.74 26.20
CA ARG A 77 1.04 17.92 24.77
C ARG A 77 1.48 16.59 24.13
N LEU A 78 2.50 15.93 24.70
CA LEU A 78 2.99 14.63 24.22
C LEU A 78 1.95 13.51 24.35
N GLY A 79 1.10 13.52 25.40
CA GLY A 79 0.02 12.56 25.57
C GLY A 79 -1.00 12.62 24.44
N ALA A 80 -1.47 13.82 24.08
CA ALA A 80 -2.40 14.01 22.96
C ALA A 80 -1.77 13.64 21.61
N LEU A 81 -0.49 13.93 21.41
CA LEU A 81 0.27 13.52 20.21
C LEU A 81 0.46 12.00 20.13
N LYS A 82 0.65 11.32 21.28
CA LYS A 82 0.75 9.87 21.37
C LYS A 82 -0.56 9.20 20.94
N LEU A 83 -1.72 9.72 21.35
CA LEU A 83 -3.03 9.22 20.89
C LEU A 83 -3.17 9.30 19.36
N LEU A 84 -2.72 10.40 18.74
CA LEU A 84 -2.70 10.54 17.28
C LEU A 84 -1.70 9.58 16.60
N LYS A 85 -0.51 9.34 17.19
CA LYS A 85 0.42 8.29 16.72
C LYS A 85 -0.25 6.91 16.77
N GLU A 86 -0.94 6.57 17.86
CA GLU A 86 -1.65 5.29 17.98
C GLU A 86 -2.80 5.14 16.97
N LYS A 87 -3.55 6.22 16.67
CA LYS A 87 -4.54 6.22 15.57
C LYS A 87 -3.90 5.90 14.22
N GLY A 88 -2.72 6.47 13.94
CA GLY A 88 -1.91 6.11 12.78
C GLY A 88 -1.42 4.65 12.79
N ASN A 89 -1.01 4.14 13.96
CA ASN A 89 -0.61 2.73 14.14
C ASN A 89 -1.79 1.78 13.85
N ASP A 90 -3.01 2.12 14.27
CA ASP A 90 -4.22 1.35 14.00
C ASP A 90 -4.60 1.30 12.52
N LEU A 91 -4.49 2.42 11.82
CA LEU A 91 -4.69 2.48 10.36
C LEU A 91 -3.64 1.64 9.63
N TYR A 92 -2.37 1.73 10.05
CA TYR A 92 -1.29 0.88 9.52
C TYR A 92 -1.56 -0.61 9.75
N ARG A 93 -2.01 -1.01 10.95
CA ARG A 93 -2.40 -2.40 11.27
C ARG A 93 -3.59 -2.90 10.41
N ARG A 94 -4.46 -1.99 9.96
CA ARG A 94 -5.59 -2.28 9.05
C ARG A 94 -5.20 -2.24 7.56
N ASN A 95 -3.92 -1.99 7.23
CA ASN A 95 -3.41 -1.77 5.87
C ASN A 95 -3.99 -0.52 5.16
N LEU A 96 -4.52 0.44 5.92
CA LEU A 96 -4.99 1.74 5.43
C LEU A 96 -3.81 2.73 5.44
N PHE A 97 -2.88 2.52 4.50
CA PHE A 97 -1.56 3.18 4.53
C PHE A 97 -1.62 4.67 4.19
N GLU A 98 -2.47 5.07 3.24
CA GLU A 98 -2.74 6.46 2.92
C GLU A 98 -3.29 7.24 4.12
N GLU A 99 -4.32 6.69 4.77
CA GLU A 99 -4.96 7.29 5.93
C GLU A 99 -4.00 7.34 7.14
N ALA A 100 -3.17 6.32 7.31
CA ALA A 100 -2.10 6.32 8.32
C ALA A 100 -1.09 7.46 8.09
N VAL A 101 -0.67 7.71 6.84
CA VAL A 101 0.18 8.85 6.49
C VAL A 101 -0.48 10.17 6.87
N GLU A 102 -1.78 10.34 6.64
CA GLU A 102 -2.49 11.57 7.00
C GLU A 102 -2.52 11.81 8.51
N GLU A 103 -2.76 10.78 9.33
CA GLU A 103 -2.73 10.90 10.79
C GLU A 103 -1.31 11.20 11.32
N TYR A 104 -0.28 10.48 10.87
CA TYR A 104 1.10 10.80 11.27
C TYR A 104 1.52 12.21 10.78
N ALA A 105 1.03 12.68 9.62
CA ALA A 105 1.27 14.04 9.15
C ALA A 105 0.47 15.10 9.93
N LYS A 106 -0.63 14.76 10.62
CA LYS A 106 -1.21 15.65 11.64
C LYS A 106 -0.29 15.78 12.84
N VAL A 107 0.27 14.66 13.34
CA VAL A 107 1.24 14.65 14.43
C VAL A 107 2.43 15.56 14.12
N ASP A 108 3.04 15.43 12.94
CA ASP A 108 4.20 16.24 12.55
C ASP A 108 3.87 17.75 12.46
N ARG A 109 2.70 18.10 11.90
CA ARG A 109 2.21 19.49 11.89
C ARG A 109 2.01 20.05 13.30
N PHE A 110 1.40 19.27 14.20
CA PHE A 110 1.18 19.69 15.59
C PHE A 110 2.52 19.82 16.34
N MET A 111 3.49 18.92 16.13
CA MET A 111 4.85 19.05 16.67
C MET A 111 5.51 20.37 16.25
N GLY A 112 5.41 20.75 14.98
CA GLY A 112 5.95 22.02 14.47
C GLY A 112 5.33 23.28 15.08
N VAL A 113 4.05 23.21 15.52
CA VAL A 113 3.38 24.31 16.22
C VAL A 113 3.78 24.36 17.69
N LEU A 114 3.80 23.20 18.36
CA LEU A 114 3.97 23.07 19.82
C LEU A 114 5.41 23.15 20.31
N PHE A 115 6.37 22.76 19.46
CA PHE A 115 7.79 22.58 19.82
C PHE A 115 8.71 23.38 18.90
N LYS A 116 8.46 24.69 18.81
CA LYS A 116 9.38 25.62 18.14
C LYS A 116 10.72 25.61 18.87
N LYS A 117 11.82 25.38 18.13
CA LYS A 117 13.19 25.30 18.69
C LYS A 117 13.64 26.54 19.48
N THR A 118 12.98 27.68 19.29
CA THR A 118 13.25 28.94 20.01
C THR A 118 12.55 29.07 21.37
N GLU A 119 11.51 28.27 21.61
CA GLU A 119 10.61 28.38 22.78
C GLU A 119 10.65 27.12 23.66
N THR A 120 11.17 26.00 23.14
CA THR A 120 11.20 24.68 23.79
C THR A 120 12.48 24.51 24.62
N SER A 121 12.38 23.98 25.83
CA SER A 121 13.57 23.70 26.67
C SER A 121 14.45 22.61 26.02
N PRO A 122 15.79 22.68 26.14
CA PRO A 122 16.68 21.60 25.71
C PRO A 122 16.32 20.24 26.34
N GLU A 123 15.76 20.25 27.55
CA GLU A 123 15.26 19.04 28.23
C GLU A 123 14.00 18.48 27.56
N GLU A 124 13.03 19.33 27.18
CA GLU A 124 11.84 18.88 26.43
C GLU A 124 12.23 18.29 25.06
N MET A 125 13.24 18.88 24.40
CA MET A 125 13.75 18.40 23.11
C MET A 125 14.24 16.94 23.15
N THR A 126 14.70 16.46 24.32
CA THR A 126 15.15 15.06 24.51
C THR A 126 14.05 14.03 24.25
N TYR A 127 12.79 14.39 24.53
CA TYR A 127 11.62 13.53 24.31
C TYR A 127 10.95 13.80 22.95
N VAL A 128 10.97 15.06 22.51
CA VAL A 128 10.38 15.53 21.25
C VAL A 128 11.12 14.94 20.04
N ILE A 129 12.46 14.99 19.98
CA ILE A 129 13.25 14.58 18.81
C ILE A 129 13.08 13.07 18.48
N PRO A 130 13.19 12.13 19.44
CA PRO A 130 12.94 10.71 19.16
C PRO A 130 11.50 10.45 18.71
N PHE A 131 10.52 11.17 19.27
CA PHE A 131 9.12 11.04 18.89
C PHE A 131 8.86 11.52 17.45
N GLN A 132 9.42 12.66 17.03
CA GLN A 132 9.37 13.10 15.63
C GLN A 132 10.06 12.10 14.69
N THR A 133 11.25 11.62 15.08
CA THR A 133 12.01 10.64 14.29
C THR A 133 11.21 9.35 14.05
N ALA A 134 10.53 8.84 15.09
CA ALA A 134 9.63 7.69 14.96
C ALA A 134 8.41 7.97 14.06
N CYS A 135 7.81 9.16 14.13
CA CYS A 135 6.68 9.53 13.26
C CYS A 135 7.10 9.64 11.78
N GLN A 136 8.23 10.30 11.49
CA GLN A 136 8.80 10.39 10.13
C GLN A 136 9.15 9.00 9.57
N LEU A 137 9.74 8.13 10.40
CA LEU A 137 9.99 6.73 10.07
C LEU A 137 8.71 5.95 9.72
N ASN A 138 7.61 6.16 10.46
CA ASN A 138 6.32 5.53 10.21
C ASN A 138 5.67 6.04 8.91
N ILE A 139 5.74 7.35 8.63
CA ILE A 139 5.28 7.93 7.36
C ILE A 139 6.04 7.30 6.18
N ALA A 140 7.37 7.25 6.25
CA ALA A 140 8.20 6.63 5.21
C ALA A 140 7.82 5.16 4.98
N GLN A 141 7.62 4.39 6.06
CA GLN A 141 7.21 2.99 5.97
C GLN A 141 5.84 2.82 5.30
N CYS A 142 4.86 3.67 5.59
CA CYS A 142 3.55 3.66 4.92
C CYS A 142 3.68 4.02 3.43
N LEU A 143 4.46 5.05 3.10
CA LEU A 143 4.71 5.46 1.71
C LEU A 143 5.42 4.37 0.90
N MET A 144 6.33 3.60 1.53
CA MET A 144 6.95 2.42 0.91
C MET A 144 5.93 1.32 0.62
N LYS A 145 4.95 1.07 1.50
CA LYS A 145 3.87 0.08 1.26
C LYS A 145 2.99 0.45 0.06
N VAL A 146 2.84 1.75 -0.18
CA VAL A 146 2.08 2.34 -1.30
C VAL A 146 2.93 2.48 -2.58
N GLY A 147 4.25 2.21 -2.52
CA GLY A 147 5.17 2.38 -3.65
C GLY A 147 5.54 3.83 -3.96
N LYS A 148 5.26 4.78 -3.06
CA LYS A 148 5.59 6.22 -3.17
C LYS A 148 7.04 6.49 -2.72
N TYR A 149 8.01 5.75 -3.27
CA TYR A 149 9.40 5.70 -2.78
C TYR A 149 10.13 7.04 -2.72
N SER A 150 9.90 7.95 -3.69
CA SER A 150 10.52 9.29 -3.66
C SER A 150 10.10 10.06 -2.40
N LYS A 151 8.80 10.06 -2.08
CA LYS A 151 8.30 10.72 -0.86
C LYS A 151 8.80 10.04 0.40
N ALA A 152 8.93 8.70 0.38
CA ALA A 152 9.51 7.98 1.50
C ALA A 152 10.96 8.39 1.76
N LEU A 153 11.76 8.70 0.73
CA LEU A 153 13.10 9.26 0.91
C LEU A 153 13.06 10.65 1.58
N ASP A 154 12.19 11.56 1.15
CA ASP A 154 12.07 12.90 1.75
C ASP A 154 11.84 12.84 3.27
N HIS A 155 10.97 11.92 3.72
CA HIS A 155 10.72 11.65 5.14
C HIS A 155 11.88 10.93 5.85
N LEU A 156 12.64 10.07 5.17
CA LEU A 156 13.85 9.44 5.74
C LEU A 156 15.01 10.42 5.89
N ASP A 157 15.14 11.38 4.97
CA ASP A 157 16.13 12.45 5.03
C ASP A 157 15.79 13.39 6.20
N THR A 158 14.50 13.73 6.37
CA THR A 158 13.99 14.48 7.54
C THR A 158 14.26 13.73 8.85
N ALA A 159 14.01 12.42 8.91
CA ALA A 159 14.31 11.59 10.08
C ALA A 159 15.82 11.54 10.39
N GLU A 160 16.69 11.54 9.37
CA GLU A 160 18.14 11.61 9.56
C GLU A 160 18.59 12.97 10.10
N GLU A 161 17.96 14.07 9.67
CA GLU A 161 18.23 15.40 10.22
C GLU A 161 17.89 15.50 11.71
N TYR A 162 16.75 14.96 12.13
CA TYR A 162 16.39 14.87 13.55
C TYR A 162 17.38 13.97 14.32
N ASN A 163 17.76 12.82 13.75
CA ASN A 163 18.66 11.90 14.42
C ASN A 163 20.13 12.37 14.49
N LYS A 164 20.58 13.33 13.66
CA LYS A 164 21.93 13.92 13.78
C LYS A 164 22.14 14.63 15.12
N GLU A 165 21.08 15.19 15.70
CA GLU A 165 21.11 15.91 16.97
C GLU A 165 21.26 14.95 18.15
N TYR A 166 20.51 13.84 18.15
CA TYR A 166 20.43 12.89 19.28
C TYR A 166 21.31 11.64 19.15
N LYS A 167 21.70 11.26 17.93
CA LYS A 167 22.55 10.09 17.59
C LYS A 167 21.99 8.76 18.12
N ASP A 168 20.67 8.58 18.03
CA ASP A 168 20.01 7.33 18.40
C ASP A 168 20.36 6.23 17.39
N LYS A 169 21.04 5.17 17.87
CA LYS A 169 21.52 4.07 17.03
C LYS A 169 20.38 3.19 16.47
N PRO A 170 19.35 2.79 17.25
CA PRO A 170 18.13 2.17 16.72
C PRO A 170 17.52 2.94 15.53
N SER A 171 17.31 4.25 15.68
CA SER A 171 16.76 5.09 14.61
C SER A 171 17.70 5.15 13.40
N GLU A 172 19.02 5.30 13.62
CA GLU A 172 20.03 5.31 12.55
C GLU A 172 19.99 4.01 11.71
N LYS A 173 19.86 2.85 12.39
CA LYS A 173 19.68 1.54 11.74
C LYS A 173 18.39 1.49 10.93
N LYS A 174 17.25 1.90 11.51
CA LYS A 174 15.94 1.95 10.81
C LYS A 174 16.01 2.83 9.56
N ILE A 175 16.59 4.04 9.67
CA ILE A 175 16.71 5.01 8.57
C ILE A 175 17.56 4.42 7.43
N LEU A 176 18.77 3.93 7.72
CA LEU A 176 19.68 3.44 6.68
C LEU A 176 19.10 2.21 5.95
N PHE A 177 18.48 1.28 6.70
CA PHE A 177 17.81 0.11 6.12
C PHE A 177 16.60 0.48 5.26
N ARG A 178 15.70 1.34 5.75
CA ARG A 178 14.52 1.79 4.98
C ARG A 178 14.93 2.57 3.73
N ARG A 179 15.99 3.40 3.81
CA ARG A 179 16.57 4.11 2.65
C ARG A 179 17.12 3.13 1.61
N ALA A 180 17.93 2.15 2.03
CA ALA A 180 18.45 1.11 1.15
C ALA A 180 17.33 0.36 0.42
N LYS A 181 16.25 0.04 1.16
CA LYS A 181 15.06 -0.65 0.63
C LYS A 181 14.26 0.20 -0.35
N CYS A 182 14.10 1.51 -0.12
CA CYS A 182 13.48 2.43 -1.10
C CYS A 182 14.22 2.44 -2.45
N TYR A 183 15.56 2.47 -2.41
CA TYR A 183 16.36 2.40 -3.64
C TYR A 183 16.23 1.05 -4.34
N LEU A 184 16.29 -0.05 -3.58
CA LEU A 184 16.18 -1.42 -4.09
C LEU A 184 14.81 -1.73 -4.72
N ASP A 185 13.72 -1.25 -4.12
CA ASP A 185 12.36 -1.62 -4.51
C ASP A 185 11.78 -0.79 -5.68
N GLY A 186 12.31 0.42 -5.97
CA GLY A 186 11.72 1.25 -7.02
C GLY A 186 12.37 2.58 -7.38
N ILE A 187 13.67 2.78 -7.13
CA ILE A 187 14.38 3.99 -7.62
C ILE A 187 15.65 3.60 -8.40
N GLU A 188 16.61 2.94 -7.74
CA GLU A 188 17.90 2.61 -8.34
C GLU A 188 18.49 1.38 -7.65
N VAL A 189 18.34 0.22 -8.30
CA VAL A 189 18.67 -1.10 -7.73
C VAL A 189 20.11 -1.21 -7.25
N GLU A 190 21.09 -0.77 -8.06
CA GLU A 190 22.51 -0.94 -7.72
C GLU A 190 22.89 -0.09 -6.49
N LYS A 191 22.42 1.17 -6.44
CA LYS A 191 22.53 2.03 -5.25
C LYS A 191 21.84 1.42 -4.03
N GLY A 192 20.70 0.74 -4.22
CA GLY A 192 20.02 -0.03 -3.18
C GLY A 192 20.89 -1.17 -2.62
N LYS A 193 21.53 -1.96 -3.49
CA LYS A 193 22.47 -3.03 -3.09
C LYS A 193 23.70 -2.47 -2.36
N ASP A 194 24.27 -1.37 -2.83
CA ASP A 194 25.42 -0.72 -2.20
C ASP A 194 25.06 -0.18 -0.81
N LEU A 195 23.87 0.41 -0.64
CA LEU A 195 23.37 0.82 0.67
C LEU A 195 23.09 -0.39 1.58
N MET A 196 22.54 -1.50 1.06
CA MET A 196 22.39 -2.74 1.84
C MET A 196 23.73 -3.31 2.30
N LYS A 197 24.78 -3.23 1.46
CA LYS A 197 26.15 -3.59 1.85
C LYS A 197 26.68 -2.66 2.95
N GLN A 198 26.46 -1.35 2.84
CA GLN A 198 26.82 -0.39 3.89
C GLN A 198 26.10 -0.66 5.23
N VAL A 199 24.84 -1.09 5.23
CA VAL A 199 24.13 -1.51 6.46
C VAL A 199 24.89 -2.66 7.14
N LYS A 200 25.31 -3.68 6.39
CA LYS A 200 26.06 -4.83 6.91
C LYS A 200 27.47 -4.46 7.40
N GLU A 201 28.13 -3.53 6.72
CA GLU A 201 29.47 -3.05 7.08
C GLU A 201 29.46 -2.12 8.31
N LYS A 202 28.39 -1.31 8.46
CA LYS A 202 28.25 -0.35 9.56
C LYS A 202 27.73 -0.97 10.85
N TYR A 203 26.90 -2.01 10.76
CA TYR A 203 26.29 -2.68 11.92
C TYR A 203 26.59 -4.19 11.98
N PRO A 204 27.87 -4.60 12.02
CA PRO A 204 28.26 -6.01 12.08
C PRO A 204 27.87 -6.69 13.40
N GLU A 205 27.56 -5.92 14.45
CA GLU A 205 27.16 -6.42 15.77
C GLU A 205 25.70 -6.89 15.84
N ASP A 206 24.90 -6.63 14.80
CA ASP A 206 23.46 -6.88 14.77
C ASP A 206 23.09 -8.05 13.84
N PRO A 207 23.14 -9.31 14.32
CA PRO A 207 22.86 -10.47 13.48
C PRO A 207 21.39 -10.56 13.04
N ALA A 208 20.46 -9.83 13.66
CA ALA A 208 19.07 -9.74 13.22
C ALA A 208 18.97 -8.85 11.98
N LEU A 209 19.56 -7.65 12.04
CA LEU A 209 19.62 -6.73 10.90
C LEU A 209 20.35 -7.33 9.69
N ILE A 210 21.46 -8.04 9.91
CA ILE A 210 22.20 -8.70 8.82
C ILE A 210 21.33 -9.77 8.12
N LYS A 211 20.61 -10.60 8.89
CA LYS A 211 19.68 -11.60 8.33
C LYS A 211 18.54 -10.94 7.55
N LEU A 212 18.01 -9.81 8.02
CA LEU A 212 16.96 -9.06 7.34
C LEU A 212 17.45 -8.49 5.99
N VAL A 213 18.66 -7.92 5.95
CA VAL A 213 19.30 -7.45 4.71
C VAL A 213 19.51 -8.60 3.72
N ASP A 214 20.03 -9.74 4.18
CA ASP A 214 20.25 -10.91 3.32
C ASP A 214 18.92 -11.52 2.80
N ALA A 215 17.84 -11.44 3.58
CA ALA A 215 16.51 -11.86 3.17
C ALA A 215 15.92 -10.97 2.05
N GLU A 216 15.99 -9.64 2.19
CA GLU A 216 15.51 -8.72 1.13
C GLU A 216 16.38 -8.82 -0.14
N LEU A 217 17.70 -8.92 -0.02
CA LEU A 217 18.60 -9.15 -1.16
C LEU A 217 18.34 -10.49 -1.87
N LYS A 218 17.93 -11.53 -1.13
CA LYS A 218 17.52 -12.83 -1.70
C LYS A 218 16.19 -12.70 -2.44
N LYS A 219 15.18 -12.10 -1.81
CA LYS A 219 13.85 -11.87 -2.39
C LYS A 219 13.92 -11.06 -3.68
N TYR A 220 14.74 -10.00 -3.71
CA TYR A 220 15.00 -9.23 -4.94
C TYR A 220 15.52 -10.11 -6.09
N LYS A 221 16.50 -11.00 -5.81
CA LYS A 221 17.05 -11.92 -6.82
C LYS A 221 16.01 -12.92 -7.33
N GLU A 222 15.11 -13.39 -6.45
CA GLU A 222 14.03 -14.31 -6.81
C GLU A 222 12.96 -13.63 -7.67
N GLN A 223 12.56 -12.40 -7.33
CA GLN A 223 11.67 -11.57 -8.15
C GLN A 223 12.27 -11.30 -9.53
N PHE A 224 13.50 -10.79 -9.59
CA PHE A 224 14.20 -10.50 -10.84
C PHE A 224 14.33 -11.75 -11.75
N LYS A 225 14.60 -12.93 -11.17
CA LYS A 225 14.64 -14.19 -11.93
C LYS A 225 13.25 -14.58 -12.47
N SER A 226 12.20 -14.45 -11.66
CA SER A 226 10.81 -14.68 -12.06
C SER A 226 10.43 -13.78 -13.22
N ASP A 227 10.72 -12.48 -13.14
CA ASP A 227 10.37 -11.50 -14.17
C ASP A 227 11.15 -11.72 -15.47
N LEU A 228 12.42 -12.11 -15.39
CA LEU A 228 13.21 -12.52 -16.54
C LEU A 228 12.65 -13.78 -17.22
N GLN A 229 12.18 -14.77 -16.45
CA GLN A 229 11.52 -15.96 -16.99
C GLN A 229 10.18 -15.59 -17.65
N ASN A 230 9.32 -14.87 -16.95
CA ASN A 230 7.99 -14.47 -17.44
C ASN A 230 8.07 -13.64 -18.72
N SER A 231 9.01 -12.69 -18.79
CA SER A 231 9.26 -11.88 -20.01
C SER A 231 9.80 -12.72 -21.17
N SER A 232 10.74 -13.64 -20.92
CA SER A 232 11.26 -14.56 -21.94
C SER A 232 10.19 -15.47 -22.53
N PHE A 233 9.32 -16.04 -21.69
CA PHE A 233 8.24 -16.94 -22.14
C PHE A 233 7.12 -16.20 -22.87
N LYS A 234 6.83 -14.94 -22.55
CA LYS A 234 5.78 -14.15 -23.22
C LYS A 234 6.03 -14.00 -24.73
N GLY A 235 7.28 -14.00 -25.18
CA GLY A 235 7.65 -13.99 -26.60
C GLY A 235 7.50 -15.36 -27.30
N MET A 236 7.48 -16.48 -26.56
CA MET A 236 7.43 -17.83 -27.15
C MET A 236 6.02 -18.31 -27.49
N PHE A 237 4.99 -17.87 -26.76
CA PHE A 237 3.62 -18.36 -26.92
C PHE A 237 2.74 -17.58 -27.92
N ASN A 238 3.21 -16.44 -28.43
CA ASN A 238 2.44 -15.62 -29.39
C ASN A 238 2.46 -16.16 -30.85
N LYS A 239 3.09 -17.30 -31.13
CA LYS A 239 3.10 -17.93 -32.47
C LYS A 239 1.80 -18.67 -32.80
N LYS A 240 0.66 -17.98 -32.71
CA LYS A 240 -0.65 -18.57 -33.08
C LYS A 240 -0.86 -18.62 -34.59
N GLU A 241 -0.29 -17.66 -35.32
CA GLU A 241 -0.33 -17.52 -36.79
C GLU A 241 0.36 -18.67 -37.56
N LEU A 242 0.96 -19.66 -36.90
CA LEU A 242 1.63 -20.78 -37.58
C LEU A 242 0.69 -21.94 -37.97
N TYR A 243 -0.59 -21.87 -37.59
CA TYR A 243 -1.57 -22.95 -37.83
C TYR A 243 -2.79 -22.52 -38.64
N ASP A 244 -3.00 -21.22 -38.89
CA ASP A 244 -4.14 -20.73 -39.66
C ASP A 244 -3.98 -20.98 -41.18
N ASP A 245 -2.75 -21.21 -41.65
CA ASP A 245 -2.41 -21.64 -43.03
C ASP A 245 -2.36 -23.18 -43.21
N MET A 246 -2.66 -23.97 -42.17
CA MET A 246 -2.66 -25.43 -42.32
C MET A 246 -3.97 -25.86 -43.00
N PRO A 247 -3.95 -26.34 -44.26
CA PRO A 247 -5.17 -26.61 -45.00
C PRO A 247 -6.01 -27.67 -44.28
N GLU A 248 -7.32 -27.43 -44.19
CA GLU A 248 -8.24 -28.36 -43.52
C GLU A 248 -8.04 -29.77 -44.08
N PRO A 249 -7.89 -30.79 -43.20
CA PRO A 249 -7.71 -32.16 -43.66
C PRO A 249 -8.96 -32.60 -44.41
N VAL A 250 -8.84 -32.72 -45.74
CA VAL A 250 -9.94 -33.08 -46.63
C VAL A 250 -10.53 -34.42 -46.20
N ILE A 251 -11.67 -34.37 -45.50
CA ILE A 251 -12.43 -35.55 -45.11
C ILE A 251 -13.04 -36.12 -46.39
N SER A 252 -12.42 -37.17 -46.93
CA SER A 252 -12.90 -37.89 -48.11
C SER A 252 -14.15 -38.70 -47.75
N VAL A 253 -15.31 -38.03 -47.76
CA VAL A 253 -16.62 -38.67 -47.60
C VAL A 253 -16.87 -39.59 -48.78
N THR A 254 -16.90 -40.90 -48.53
CA THR A 254 -17.39 -41.89 -49.48
C THR A 254 -18.92 -41.86 -49.55
N PRO A 255 -19.53 -41.86 -50.75
CA PRO A 255 -20.98 -41.77 -50.87
C PRO A 255 -21.68 -43.09 -50.51
N SER A 256 -22.78 -43.00 -49.78
CA SER A 256 -23.75 -44.08 -49.54
C SER A 256 -25.13 -43.64 -50.07
N PRO A 257 -25.99 -44.54 -50.60
CA PRO A 257 -27.08 -44.13 -51.49
C PRO A 257 -28.34 -43.60 -50.78
N GLU A 258 -28.81 -42.47 -51.30
CA GLU A 258 -30.21 -42.03 -51.49
C GLU A 258 -31.35 -42.59 -50.63
N THR A 259 -32.11 -41.69 -50.00
CA THR A 259 -33.59 -41.72 -50.10
C THR A 259 -34.16 -40.29 -50.07
N ASN A 260 -35.17 -40.01 -50.90
CA ASN A 260 -35.68 -38.67 -51.19
C ASN A 260 -36.74 -38.15 -50.22
N SER A 261 -36.83 -36.82 -50.03
CA SER A 261 -38.09 -36.05 -50.15
C SER A 261 -37.92 -34.51 -50.03
N GLU A 262 -38.14 -33.82 -51.16
CA GLU A 262 -38.96 -32.59 -51.35
C GLU A 262 -38.78 -31.29 -50.50
N THR A 263 -38.33 -30.21 -51.19
CA THR A 263 -38.84 -28.80 -51.26
C THR A 263 -39.15 -27.99 -49.96
N ILE A 264 -38.86 -26.68 -49.85
CA ILE A 264 -39.41 -25.51 -50.60
C ILE A 264 -38.41 -24.30 -50.61
N ASN A 265 -38.60 -23.37 -51.56
CA ASN A 265 -37.74 -22.23 -51.96
C ASN A 265 -37.75 -20.96 -51.07
N ALA A 266 -36.68 -20.14 -51.19
CA ALA A 266 -36.64 -18.67 -51.40
C ALA A 266 -35.16 -18.24 -51.58
N GLU A 267 -34.71 -17.61 -52.68
CA GLU A 267 -34.79 -16.17 -53.02
C GLU A 267 -34.36 -15.24 -51.87
N ASN A 268 -33.41 -14.29 -51.97
CA ASN A 268 -32.47 -13.83 -53.03
C ASN A 268 -31.17 -13.34 -52.30
N ASP A 269 -30.11 -12.75 -52.87
CA ASP A 269 -29.87 -12.07 -54.17
C ASP A 269 -28.35 -12.05 -54.50
N GLN A 270 -27.92 -11.35 -55.57
CA GLN A 270 -26.52 -11.07 -55.90
C GLN A 270 -26.28 -9.57 -56.18
N THR A 271 -25.13 -9.03 -55.76
CA THR A 271 -24.41 -8.00 -56.56
C THR A 271 -22.90 -8.05 -56.30
N ASP A 272 -22.13 -8.35 -57.34
CA ASP A 272 -20.70 -8.03 -57.45
C ASP A 272 -20.48 -6.51 -57.58
N THR A 273 -19.31 -6.01 -57.17
CA THR A 273 -18.50 -5.11 -58.04
C THR A 273 -17.05 -4.99 -57.55
N ASN A 274 -16.12 -4.88 -58.51
CA ASN A 274 -14.67 -4.82 -58.28
C ASN A 274 -14.15 -3.37 -58.18
N GLU A 275 -13.14 -3.14 -57.33
CA GLU A 275 -11.98 -2.21 -57.47
C GLU A 275 -12.17 -0.72 -57.88
N PRO A 276 -11.13 0.17 -57.79
CA PRO A 276 -9.76 -0.01 -57.28
C PRO A 276 -9.29 1.04 -56.24
N LEU A 277 -8.05 0.83 -55.79
CA LEU A 277 -7.18 1.68 -54.97
C LEU A 277 -6.94 3.11 -55.51
N THR A 278 -7.06 4.14 -54.66
CA THR A 278 -6.30 5.42 -54.75
C THR A 278 -6.21 6.17 -53.41
N GLU A 279 -4.99 6.40 -52.92
CA GLU A 279 -4.60 7.59 -52.12
C GLU A 279 -4.15 8.74 -53.09
N PRO A 280 -3.85 9.99 -52.66
CA PRO A 280 -3.76 10.56 -51.30
C PRO A 280 -4.47 11.94 -51.11
N THR A 281 -4.24 12.56 -49.95
CA THR A 281 -3.92 14.00 -49.71
C THR A 281 -4.81 14.75 -48.70
N ASN A 282 -4.14 15.44 -47.77
CA ASN A 282 -4.69 16.29 -46.71
C ASN A 282 -5.68 17.38 -47.17
N ASN A 283 -6.74 17.62 -46.39
CA ASN A 283 -6.93 18.92 -45.71
C ASN A 283 -8.11 18.97 -44.71
N ARG A 284 -7.76 19.12 -43.43
CA ARG A 284 -8.31 20.08 -42.45
C ARG A 284 -9.66 20.76 -42.78
N LEU A 285 -10.73 20.33 -42.10
CA LEU A 285 -11.79 21.26 -41.67
C LEU A 285 -12.39 20.85 -40.31
N SER A 286 -12.68 21.86 -39.48
CA SER A 286 -13.25 21.72 -38.14
C SER A 286 -14.77 21.64 -38.20
N THR A 287 -15.39 20.76 -37.40
CA THR A 287 -16.72 20.95 -36.80
C THR A 287 -16.96 19.98 -35.63
N ASN A 288 -17.93 20.35 -34.77
CA ASN A 288 -18.59 19.53 -33.74
C ASN A 288 -17.97 19.50 -32.33
N GLU A 289 -18.05 20.65 -31.67
CA GLU A 289 -18.28 20.71 -30.22
C GLU A 289 -19.70 20.18 -29.89
N VAL A 290 -19.83 18.92 -29.44
CA VAL A 290 -21.07 18.42 -28.82
C VAL A 290 -20.73 17.49 -27.65
N SER A 291 -21.34 17.75 -26.49
CA SER A 291 -21.42 16.86 -25.30
C SER A 291 -20.14 16.54 -24.49
N ASN A 292 -19.41 17.57 -24.02
CA ASN A 292 -18.45 17.39 -22.91
C ASN A 292 -19.08 17.53 -21.50
N GLU A 293 -20.25 18.17 -21.36
CA GLU A 293 -20.87 18.41 -20.05
C GLU A 293 -21.45 17.14 -19.39
N THR A 294 -21.94 16.18 -20.17
CA THR A 294 -22.47 14.90 -19.66
C THR A 294 -21.39 13.98 -19.09
N TYR A 295 -20.19 13.99 -19.64
CA TYR A 295 -19.06 13.20 -19.11
C TYR A 295 -18.43 13.85 -17.87
N ALA A 296 -18.43 15.18 -17.77
CA ALA A 296 -17.97 15.89 -16.57
C ALA A 296 -18.85 15.58 -15.34
N ALA A 297 -20.18 15.50 -15.52
CA ALA A 297 -21.11 15.15 -14.44
C ALA A 297 -20.93 13.70 -13.95
N LEU A 298 -20.67 12.74 -14.85
CA LEU A 298 -20.39 11.34 -14.47
C LEU A 298 -19.03 11.18 -13.78
N ALA A 299 -18.01 11.94 -14.20
CA ALA A 299 -16.70 11.91 -13.56
C ALA A 299 -16.73 12.37 -12.08
N GLN A 300 -17.59 13.34 -11.75
CA GLN A 300 -17.76 13.80 -10.36
C GLN A 300 -18.44 12.78 -9.44
N LEU A 301 -19.22 11.84 -9.98
CA LEU A 301 -19.87 10.79 -9.18
C LEU A 301 -18.91 9.63 -8.81
N ILE A 302 -17.84 9.45 -9.58
CA ILE A 302 -16.88 8.35 -9.43
C ILE A 302 -15.65 8.77 -8.61
N GLY A 303 -15.43 10.08 -8.42
CA GLY A 303 -14.21 10.64 -7.77
C GLY A 303 -14.06 10.43 -6.26
N ASN A 304 -15.05 9.88 -5.56
CA ASN A 304 -14.98 9.65 -4.10
C ASN A 304 -14.58 8.20 -3.78
N ASN A 305 -13.32 8.00 -3.37
CA ASN A 305 -12.74 6.68 -3.07
C ASN A 305 -13.49 5.87 -1.98
N SER A 306 -14.31 6.52 -1.15
CA SER A 306 -15.21 5.86 -0.18
C SER A 306 -16.32 4.99 -0.82
N THR A 307 -16.49 5.04 -2.14
CA THR A 307 -17.51 4.26 -2.86
C THR A 307 -17.08 2.82 -3.18
N SER A 308 -15.78 2.51 -3.22
CA SER A 308 -15.27 1.19 -3.63
C SER A 308 -15.73 0.05 -2.69
N TYR A 309 -15.67 0.26 -1.37
CA TYR A 309 -16.14 -0.70 -0.38
C TYR A 309 -17.66 -0.93 -0.45
N ASN A 310 -18.42 0.14 -0.70
CA ASN A 310 -19.87 0.04 -0.87
C ASN A 310 -20.24 -0.79 -2.12
N PHE A 311 -19.50 -0.63 -3.22
CA PHE A 311 -19.70 -1.45 -4.41
C PHE A 311 -19.42 -2.94 -4.17
N GLN A 312 -18.30 -3.28 -3.50
CA GLN A 312 -18.00 -4.68 -3.16
C GLN A 312 -19.07 -5.31 -2.25
N LEU A 313 -19.54 -4.58 -1.24
CA LEU A 313 -20.64 -5.04 -0.38
C LEU A 313 -21.93 -5.29 -1.17
N ILE A 314 -22.31 -4.39 -2.07
CA ILE A 314 -23.50 -4.55 -2.93
C ILE A 314 -23.38 -5.83 -3.80
N VAL A 315 -22.21 -6.09 -4.40
CA VAL A 315 -21.97 -7.31 -5.19
C VAL A 315 -22.09 -8.57 -4.32
N ILE A 316 -21.56 -8.56 -3.09
CA ILE A 316 -21.69 -9.68 -2.16
C ILE A 316 -23.17 -9.92 -1.76
N PHE A 317 -23.93 -8.87 -1.46
CA PHE A 317 -25.35 -8.99 -1.13
C PHE A 317 -26.19 -9.52 -2.30
N LEU A 318 -25.91 -9.07 -3.53
CA LEU A 318 -26.58 -9.59 -4.74
C LEU A 318 -26.25 -11.07 -4.96
N PHE A 319 -24.99 -11.49 -4.77
CA PHE A 319 -24.59 -12.89 -4.89
C PHE A 319 -25.27 -13.77 -3.84
N LEU A 320 -25.31 -13.33 -2.58
CA LEU A 320 -26.03 -14.02 -1.50
C LEU A 320 -27.53 -14.13 -1.79
N ALA A 321 -28.16 -13.08 -2.32
CA ALA A 321 -29.58 -13.11 -2.71
C ALA A 321 -29.86 -14.16 -3.82
N ILE A 322 -28.97 -14.28 -4.81
CA ILE A 322 -29.08 -15.30 -5.88
C ILE A 322 -28.91 -16.72 -5.32
N VAL A 323 -27.97 -16.92 -4.38
CA VAL A 323 -27.76 -18.23 -3.73
C VAL A 323 -28.96 -18.61 -2.86
N VAL A 324 -29.51 -17.68 -2.06
CA VAL A 324 -30.71 -17.93 -1.26
C VAL A 324 -31.92 -18.22 -2.16
N ALA A 325 -32.10 -17.47 -3.25
CA ALA A 325 -33.17 -17.72 -4.20
C ALA A 325 -33.07 -19.11 -4.83
N THR A 326 -31.90 -19.52 -5.32
CA THR A 326 -31.71 -20.84 -5.93
C THR A 326 -31.89 -22.00 -4.94
N ILE A 327 -31.50 -21.84 -3.67
CA ILE A 327 -31.79 -22.81 -2.61
C ILE A 327 -33.30 -22.93 -2.36
N LEU A 328 -34.04 -21.81 -2.31
CA LEU A 328 -35.50 -21.82 -2.15
C LEU A 328 -36.20 -22.49 -3.33
N THR A 329 -35.79 -22.23 -4.58
CA THR A 329 -36.36 -22.90 -5.76
C THR A 329 -36.06 -24.40 -5.78
N TYR A 330 -34.94 -24.83 -5.19
CA TYR A 330 -34.58 -26.25 -5.06
C TYR A 330 -35.38 -26.97 -3.96
N ILE A 331 -35.79 -26.28 -2.89
CA ILE A 331 -36.61 -26.85 -1.80
C ILE A 331 -38.10 -26.95 -2.19
N LEU A 332 -38.56 -26.14 -3.14
CA LEU A 332 -39.97 -26.06 -3.55
C LEU A 332 -40.36 -26.95 -4.75
N ASN A 333 -39.39 -27.64 -5.37
CA ASN A 333 -39.60 -28.58 -6.49
C ASN A 333 -39.31 -30.03 -6.05
#